data_AF-A0A2N9ITP2-F1
#
_entry.id   AF-A0A2N9ITP2-F1
#
_cell.length_a   1.000
_cell.length_b   1.000
_cell.length_c   1.000
_cell.angle_alpha   90.00
_cell.angle_beta   90.00
_cell.angle_gamma   90.00
#
_symmetry.space_group_name_H-M   'P 1'
#
loop_
_entity.id
_entity.type
_entity.pdbx_description
1 polymer ?
#
loop_
_entity_poly.entity_id
_entity_poly.type
_entity_poly.pdbx_seq_one_letter_code
_entity_poly.pdbx_strand_id
1 'polypeptide(L)'
;MMRSASPRLVLYRQLAEESLSSFPLADEGIPNNVSEETSETNAKMETKKSDPLLVGVNPKSPGGKCCWVDTGGSLFFDVAEMLLWLHNPTELTGDSFQQPELFDFDHIHFDSNIGSPVAILYGALGTDCFKKFHVTLAEAAKEGKVKYVVRPVLPSGCETKTGHCGAVGTIDSLNLGGYGVELALKNMEYKAMDDSMVKKG
;
A
#
# COMPACT_ATOMS: atom_id res chain seq x y z
N MET A 1 -12.69 -20.22 -5.17
CA MET A 1 -13.11 -18.81 -4.99
C MET A 1 -12.06 -17.93 -5.66
N MET A 2 -12.39 -17.27 -6.76
CA MET A 2 -11.45 -16.35 -7.44
C MET A 2 -11.33 -15.09 -6.60
N ARG A 3 -10.16 -14.83 -6.02
CA ARG A 3 -9.87 -13.66 -5.18
C ARG A 3 -9.68 -12.40 -6.04
N SER A 4 -10.71 -12.01 -6.78
CA SER A 4 -10.66 -10.97 -7.84
C SER A 4 -10.32 -9.56 -7.33
N ALA A 5 -10.57 -9.27 -6.06
CA ALA A 5 -10.21 -7.99 -5.43
C ALA A 5 -8.73 -7.91 -5.00
N SER A 6 -8.01 -9.04 -4.91
CA SER A 6 -6.62 -9.05 -4.42
C SER A 6 -5.66 -8.18 -5.24
N PRO A 7 -5.69 -8.17 -6.58
CA PRO A 7 -4.81 -7.28 -7.36
C PRO A 7 -5.02 -5.79 -7.04
N ARG A 8 -6.27 -5.37 -6.78
CA ARG A 8 -6.58 -3.97 -6.44
C ARG A 8 -6.01 -3.57 -5.07
N LEU A 9 -6.02 -4.49 -4.10
CA LEU A 9 -5.40 -4.24 -2.78
C LEU A 9 -3.88 -4.10 -2.88
N VAL A 10 -3.24 -4.91 -3.73
CA VAL A 10 -1.80 -4.79 -4.02
C VAL A 10 -1.48 -3.43 -4.65
N LEU A 11 -2.33 -2.94 -5.54
CA LEU A 11 -2.15 -1.62 -6.15
C LEU A 11 -2.27 -0.48 -5.13
N TYR A 12 -3.26 -0.53 -4.23
CA TYR A 12 -3.37 0.48 -3.16
C TYR A 12 -2.17 0.49 -2.22
N ARG A 13 -1.58 -0.67 -1.95
CA ARG A 13 -0.34 -0.79 -1.17
C ARG A 13 0.82 -0.07 -1.86
N GLN A 14 1.00 -0.28 -3.17
CA GLN A 14 2.05 0.38 -3.93
C GLN A 14 1.85 1.90 -3.94
N LEU A 15 0.62 2.38 -4.17
CA LEU A 15 0.30 3.81 -4.11
C LEU A 15 0.52 4.41 -2.72
N ALA A 16 0.30 3.62 -1.66
CA ALA A 16 0.60 4.03 -0.29
C ALA A 16 2.11 4.18 -0.05
N GLU A 17 2.93 3.27 -0.57
CA GLU A 17 4.39 3.39 -0.49
C GLU A 17 4.90 4.59 -1.27
N GLU A 18 4.36 4.83 -2.47
CA GLU A 18 4.69 6.00 -3.28
C GLU A 18 4.38 7.29 -2.52
N SER A 19 3.16 7.42 -2.00
CA SER A 19 2.70 8.55 -1.18
C SER A 19 3.65 8.83 0.00
N LEU A 20 4.03 7.79 0.76
CA LEU A 20 4.96 7.93 1.88
C LEU A 20 6.38 8.31 1.43
N SER A 21 6.82 7.85 0.25
CA SER A 21 8.16 8.13 -0.28
C SER A 21 8.30 9.52 -0.89
N SER A 22 7.20 10.13 -1.33
CA SER A 22 7.18 11.48 -1.92
C SER A 22 7.56 12.58 -0.91
N PHE A 23 7.44 12.30 0.39
CA PHE A 23 7.74 13.26 1.46
C PHE A 23 8.76 12.66 2.44
N PRO A 24 10.07 12.86 2.22
CA PRO A 24 11.07 12.42 3.18
C PRO A 24 10.89 13.20 4.49
N LEU A 25 10.36 12.53 5.52
CA LEU A 25 10.45 13.02 6.89
C LEU A 25 11.90 12.88 7.34
N ALA A 26 12.45 13.95 7.94
CA ALA A 26 13.75 13.88 8.57
C ALA A 26 13.72 12.79 9.66
N ASP A 27 14.57 11.78 9.51
CA ASP A 27 14.68 10.66 10.43
C ASP A 27 15.21 11.16 11.79
N GLU A 28 14.35 11.33 12.78
CA GLU A 28 14.77 11.40 14.17
C GLU A 28 15.00 9.97 14.68
N GLY A 29 16.26 9.53 14.57
CA GLY A 29 16.70 8.21 15.01
C GLY A 29 18.20 8.15 15.22
N ILE A 30 18.70 8.85 16.25
CA ILE A 30 20.06 8.67 16.79
C ILE A 30 20.26 7.19 17.19
N PRO A 31 21.27 6.47 16.67
CA PRO A 31 21.84 5.35 17.38
C PRO A 31 23.12 5.84 18.06
N ASN A 32 23.02 6.11 19.36
CA ASN A 32 24.20 6.13 20.22
C ASN A 32 24.80 4.73 20.17
N ASN A 33 26.00 4.60 19.62
CA ASN A 33 27.11 3.92 20.28
C ASN A 33 28.41 4.22 19.52
N VAL A 34 29.31 4.87 20.24
CA VAL A 34 30.66 5.25 19.85
C VAL A 34 31.53 3.99 19.72
N SER A 35 32.17 3.85 18.56
CA SER A 35 33.57 3.41 18.47
C SER A 35 34.14 3.90 17.15
N GLU A 36 35.08 4.84 17.25
CA GLU A 36 35.89 5.36 16.15
C GLU A 36 36.62 4.23 15.41
N GLU A 37 36.55 4.23 14.08
CA GLU A 37 37.73 4.18 13.22
C GLU A 37 37.35 4.61 11.79
N THR A 38 38.11 5.57 11.29
CA THR A 38 37.99 6.25 9.99
C THR A 38 38.28 5.31 8.82
N SER A 39 37.44 5.38 7.77
CA SER A 39 37.93 5.30 6.39
C SER A 39 36.89 5.87 5.43
N GLU A 40 37.30 6.95 4.75
CA GLU A 40 36.60 7.62 3.66
C GLU A 40 36.25 6.63 2.55
N THR A 41 35.04 6.70 1.98
CA THR A 41 34.81 6.50 0.54
C THR A 41 33.39 6.92 0.12
N ASN A 42 33.34 7.98 -0.69
CA ASN A 42 32.37 8.31 -1.74
C ASN A 42 30.87 7.97 -1.52
N ALA A 43 30.10 9.02 -1.23
CA ALA A 43 28.65 9.04 -1.36
C ALA A 43 28.22 8.74 -2.81
N LYS A 44 27.75 7.51 -3.03
CA LYS A 44 26.95 7.16 -4.20
C LYS A 44 25.49 7.13 -3.75
N MET A 45 24.76 8.14 -4.19
CA MET A 45 23.32 8.28 -4.03
C MET A 45 22.66 7.12 -4.81
N GLU A 46 22.45 5.98 -4.14
CA GLU A 46 21.65 4.91 -4.70
C GLU A 46 20.19 5.28 -4.48
N THR A 47 19.56 5.81 -5.53
CA THR A 47 18.12 5.72 -5.71
C THR A 47 17.78 4.23 -5.65
N LYS A 48 17.35 3.76 -4.46
CA LYS A 48 16.89 2.38 -4.27
C LYS A 48 15.65 2.20 -5.12
N LYS A 49 15.86 1.79 -6.38
CA LYS A 49 14.84 1.24 -7.25
C LYS A 49 14.19 0.11 -6.44
N SER A 50 12.91 0.28 -6.12
CA SER A 50 12.11 -0.72 -5.43
C SER A 50 12.29 -2.07 -6.14
N ASP A 51 12.83 -3.05 -5.43
CA ASP A 51 13.02 -4.40 -5.93
C ASP A 51 11.64 -4.94 -6.37
N PRO A 52 11.45 -5.33 -7.65
CA PRO A 52 10.16 -5.84 -8.14
C PRO A 52 9.63 -7.07 -7.39
N LEU A 53 10.43 -7.65 -6.49
CA LEU A 53 10.11 -8.81 -5.67
C LEU A 53 9.51 -8.47 -4.29
N LEU A 54 9.41 -7.19 -3.91
CA LEU A 54 8.80 -6.76 -2.63
C LEU A 54 7.28 -6.55 -2.68
N VAL A 55 6.59 -7.14 -3.65
CA VAL A 55 5.11 -7.12 -3.80
C VAL A 55 4.37 -7.65 -2.55
N GLY A 56 5.10 -8.22 -1.57
CA GLY A 56 4.60 -8.80 -0.34
C GLY A 56 4.70 -7.99 0.96
N VAL A 57 5.39 -6.84 1.05
CA VAL A 57 5.68 -6.17 2.36
C VAL A 57 4.83 -4.92 2.63
N ASN A 58 4.17 -4.82 3.80
CA ASN A 58 3.22 -3.73 4.05
C ASN A 58 3.97 -2.41 4.23
N PRO A 59 3.44 -1.27 3.74
CA PRO A 59 4.09 0.02 3.90
C PRO A 59 4.38 0.28 5.38
N LYS A 60 5.53 0.87 5.66
CA LYS A 60 5.89 1.30 7.01
C LYS A 60 5.51 2.76 7.15
N SER A 61 4.44 3.02 7.90
CA SER A 61 4.05 4.38 8.21
C SER A 61 4.95 4.95 9.33
N PRO A 62 5.39 6.22 9.22
CA PRO A 62 6.14 6.92 10.26
C PRO A 62 5.42 6.93 11.62
N GLY A 63 6.19 6.91 12.71
CA GLY A 63 5.69 7.06 14.07
C GLY A 63 4.68 5.99 14.54
N GLY A 64 4.60 4.84 13.85
CA GLY A 64 3.65 3.78 14.15
C GLY A 64 2.17 4.18 13.94
N LYS A 65 1.92 5.25 13.19
CA LYS A 65 0.57 5.67 12.79
C LYS A 65 0.02 4.69 11.75
N CYS A 66 -1.29 4.47 11.74
CA CYS A 66 -1.91 3.45 10.87
C CYS A 66 -2.82 4.03 9.79
N CYS A 67 -3.06 5.33 9.86
CA CYS A 67 -3.87 6.06 8.92
C CYS A 67 -3.18 7.40 8.65
N TRP A 68 -3.24 7.87 7.41
CA TRP A 68 -2.79 9.20 7.03
C TRP A 68 -3.60 9.71 5.84
N VAL A 69 -3.58 11.02 5.65
CA VAL A 69 -4.22 11.69 4.53
C VAL A 69 -3.15 12.31 3.66
N ASP A 70 -3.21 12.01 2.37
CA ASP A 70 -2.36 12.60 1.34
C ASP A 70 -3.14 13.65 0.56
N THR A 71 -2.62 14.87 0.53
CA THR A 71 -3.18 15.99 -0.24
C THR A 71 -2.32 16.36 -1.44
N GLY A 72 -1.22 15.66 -1.70
CA GLY A 72 -0.28 15.87 -2.81
C GLY A 72 0.82 16.87 -2.51
N GLY A 73 0.62 17.74 -1.53
CA GLY A 73 1.64 18.66 -1.01
C GLY A 73 2.05 18.38 0.44
N SER A 74 1.28 17.57 1.17
CA SER A 74 1.58 17.23 2.56
C SER A 74 0.88 15.93 2.96
N LEU A 75 1.47 15.24 3.94
CA LEU A 75 0.87 14.09 4.60
C LEU A 75 0.42 14.47 6.00
N PHE A 76 -0.82 14.14 6.35
CA PHE A 76 -1.37 14.38 7.68
C PHE A 76 -1.60 13.05 8.40
N PHE A 77 -0.92 12.86 9.53
CA PHE A 77 -1.06 11.67 10.38
C PHE A 77 -2.00 11.88 11.57
N ASP A 78 -2.38 13.13 11.85
CA ASP A 78 -3.27 13.51 12.92
C ASP A 78 -4.45 14.36 12.41
N VAL A 79 -5.65 14.09 12.93
CA VAL A 79 -6.90 14.72 12.48
C VAL A 79 -6.91 16.22 12.73
N ALA A 80 -6.28 16.68 13.81
CA ALA A 80 -6.22 18.10 14.15
C ALA A 80 -5.44 18.91 13.11
N GLU A 81 -4.32 18.39 12.62
CA GLU A 81 -3.50 19.04 11.59
C GLU A 81 -4.23 19.08 10.25
N MET A 82 -4.89 17.96 9.89
CA MET A 82 -5.72 17.88 8.69
C MET A 82 -6.91 18.86 8.73
N LEU A 83 -7.55 19.04 9.89
CA LEU A 83 -8.62 20.01 10.08
C LEU A 83 -8.14 21.45 9.82
N LEU A 84 -6.94 21.82 10.27
CA LEU A 84 -6.36 23.12 10.00
C LEU A 84 -6.17 23.35 8.49
N TRP A 85 -5.72 22.32 7.76
CA TRP A 85 -5.62 22.37 6.30
C TRP A 85 -6.98 22.52 5.62
N LEU A 86 -8.03 21.83 6.09
CA LEU A 86 -9.38 21.95 5.55
C LEU A 86 -9.99 23.35 5.68
N HIS A 87 -9.55 24.15 6.66
CA HIS A 87 -10.03 25.53 6.82
C HIS A 87 -9.46 26.48 5.77
N ASN A 88 -8.22 26.29 5.32
CA ASN A 88 -7.54 27.13 4.34
C ASN A 88 -6.65 26.30 3.39
N PRO A 89 -7.25 25.55 2.44
CA PRO A 89 -6.50 24.66 1.56
C PRO A 89 -5.61 25.39 0.54
N THR A 90 -5.78 26.70 0.35
CA THR A 90 -5.14 27.50 -0.72
C THR A 90 -3.88 28.26 -0.28
N GLU A 91 -3.70 28.56 1.01
CA GLU A 91 -2.62 29.45 1.48
C GLU A 91 -1.33 28.73 1.92
N LEU A 92 -1.34 27.40 2.06
CA LEU A 92 -0.26 26.69 2.73
C LEU A 92 0.93 26.28 1.83
N THR A 93 0.86 26.43 0.51
CA THR A 93 1.88 25.85 -0.40
C THR A 93 1.92 26.53 -1.76
N GLY A 94 3.11 26.99 -2.18
CA GLY A 94 3.34 27.77 -3.41
C GLY A 94 3.08 27.06 -4.75
N ASP A 95 3.23 27.83 -5.84
CA ASP A 95 2.75 27.66 -7.22
C ASP A 95 3.00 26.32 -7.98
N SER A 96 3.50 25.24 -7.35
CA SER A 96 3.85 23.98 -8.01
C SER A 96 2.98 22.78 -7.57
N PHE A 97 1.70 22.98 -7.27
CA PHE A 97 0.85 21.92 -6.72
C PHE A 97 0.38 20.95 -7.80
N GLN A 98 0.85 19.70 -7.77
CA GLN A 98 0.20 18.58 -8.46
C GLN A 98 -0.71 17.87 -7.46
N GLN A 99 -2.02 17.93 -7.70
CA GLN A 99 -2.97 17.13 -6.91
C GLN A 99 -2.60 15.64 -7.02
N PRO A 100 -2.83 14.84 -5.97
CA PRO A 100 -2.64 13.39 -6.05
C PRO A 100 -3.37 12.82 -7.26
N GLU A 101 -2.67 11.97 -8.01
CA GLU A 101 -3.27 11.30 -9.16
C GLU A 101 -4.42 10.40 -8.69
N LEU A 102 -5.55 10.50 -9.39
CA LEU A 102 -6.74 9.69 -9.14
C LEU A 102 -6.92 8.70 -10.28
N PHE A 103 -7.34 7.49 -9.94
CA PHE A 103 -7.55 6.41 -10.90
C PHE A 103 -9.04 6.02 -10.97
N ASP A 104 -9.46 5.43 -12.09
CA ASP A 104 -10.86 5.02 -12.31
C ASP A 104 -11.37 4.01 -11.27
N PHE A 105 -10.45 3.25 -10.65
CA PHE A 105 -10.78 2.31 -9.59
C PHE A 105 -10.78 2.96 -8.20
N ASP A 106 -10.48 4.24 -8.03
CA ASP A 106 -10.51 4.86 -6.71
C ASP A 106 -11.94 4.96 -6.15
N HIS A 107 -12.07 4.79 -4.83
CA HIS A 107 -13.34 5.02 -4.16
C HIS A 107 -13.45 6.50 -3.80
N ILE A 108 -14.19 7.24 -4.63
CA ILE A 108 -14.47 8.67 -4.40
C ILE A 108 -15.80 8.79 -3.66
N HIS A 109 -15.83 9.58 -2.58
CA HIS A 109 -17.07 9.84 -1.84
C HIS A 109 -18.09 10.57 -2.73
N PHE A 110 -19.34 10.13 -2.70
CA PHE A 110 -20.39 10.60 -3.62
C PHE A 110 -20.71 12.09 -3.50
N ASP A 111 -20.61 12.67 -2.30
CA ASP A 111 -20.82 14.11 -2.09
C ASP A 111 -19.61 14.99 -2.51
N SER A 112 -18.54 14.39 -3.06
CA SER A 112 -17.36 15.16 -3.47
C SER A 112 -17.68 16.09 -4.66
N ASN A 113 -17.31 17.37 -4.54
CA ASN A 113 -17.52 18.34 -5.61
C ASN A 113 -16.33 18.38 -6.60
N ILE A 114 -16.63 18.74 -7.85
CA ILE A 114 -15.66 18.92 -8.92
C ILE A 114 -14.98 20.27 -8.71
N GLY A 115 -13.66 20.26 -8.51
CA GLY A 115 -12.83 21.46 -8.31
C GLY A 115 -12.34 21.67 -6.88
N SER A 116 -12.87 20.90 -5.91
CA SER A 116 -12.33 20.88 -4.54
C SER A 116 -10.95 20.21 -4.50
N PRO A 117 -10.06 20.60 -3.57
CA PRO A 117 -8.77 19.94 -3.38
C PRO A 117 -8.96 18.45 -3.06
N VAL A 118 -8.06 17.61 -3.54
CA VAL A 118 -8.13 16.15 -3.35
C VAL A 118 -7.49 15.79 -2.01
N ALA A 119 -8.17 14.94 -1.24
CA ALA A 119 -7.62 14.31 -0.05
C ALA A 119 -7.83 12.79 -0.11
N ILE A 120 -6.73 12.05 -0.10
CA ILE A 120 -6.72 10.59 -0.15
C ILE A 120 -6.46 10.04 1.24
N LEU A 121 -7.42 9.32 1.81
CA LEU A 121 -7.24 8.60 3.06
C LEU A 121 -6.65 7.22 2.80
N TYR A 122 -5.47 6.99 3.37
CA TYR A 122 -4.87 5.68 3.52
C TYR A 122 -5.12 5.15 4.93
N GLY A 123 -5.59 3.92 5.02
CA GLY A 123 -5.78 3.25 6.30
C GLY A 123 -6.71 2.04 6.23
N ALA A 124 -6.66 1.21 7.26
CA ALA A 124 -7.43 -0.03 7.30
C ALA A 124 -8.86 0.23 7.80
N LEU A 125 -9.84 -0.29 7.06
CA LEU A 125 -11.24 -0.29 7.47
C LEU A 125 -11.40 -1.02 8.81
N GLY A 126 -12.26 -0.49 9.67
CA GLY A 126 -12.51 -1.06 11.01
C GLY A 126 -11.50 -0.65 12.08
N THR A 127 -10.51 0.21 11.77
CA THR A 127 -9.66 0.85 12.79
C THR A 127 -10.28 2.14 13.32
N ASP A 128 -9.96 2.48 14.57
CA ASP A 128 -10.40 3.74 15.18
C ASP A 128 -9.81 4.97 14.47
N CYS A 129 -8.56 4.89 13.96
CA CYS A 129 -7.98 5.99 13.21
C CYS A 129 -8.76 6.24 11.92
N PHE A 130 -9.13 5.18 11.20
CA PHE A 130 -9.88 5.30 9.96
C PHE A 130 -11.23 5.97 10.22
N LYS A 131 -11.95 5.55 11.27
CA LYS A 131 -13.22 6.16 11.65
C LYS A 131 -13.10 7.67 11.88
N LYS A 132 -12.08 8.11 12.62
CA LYS A 132 -11.89 9.54 12.94
C LYS A 132 -11.66 10.37 11.69
N PHE A 133 -10.71 9.95 10.84
CA PHE A 133 -10.45 10.62 9.57
C PHE A 133 -11.66 10.60 8.63
N HIS A 134 -12.31 9.45 8.51
CA HIS A 134 -13.45 9.24 7.60
C HIS A 134 -14.61 10.18 7.93
N VAL A 135 -15.01 10.27 9.20
CA VAL A 135 -16.13 11.14 9.61
C VAL A 135 -15.85 12.60 9.22
N THR A 136 -14.64 13.08 9.53
CA THR A 136 -14.25 14.46 9.23
C THR A 136 -14.15 14.74 7.73
N LEU A 137 -13.55 13.84 6.95
CA LEU A 137 -13.41 14.01 5.50
C LEU A 137 -14.76 13.87 4.78
N ALA A 138 -15.65 12.99 5.23
CA ALA A 138 -16.99 12.85 4.67
C ALA A 138 -17.84 14.10 4.91
N GLU A 139 -17.77 14.69 6.11
CA GLU A 139 -18.41 15.96 6.42
C GLU A 139 -17.85 17.11 5.57
N ALA A 140 -16.52 17.20 5.47
CA ALA A 140 -15.87 18.20 4.62
C ALA A 140 -16.21 18.02 3.13
N ALA A 141 -16.36 16.78 2.66
CA ALA A 141 -16.77 16.50 1.28
C ALA A 141 -18.21 16.96 1.03
N LYS A 142 -19.12 16.69 1.98
CA LYS A 142 -20.51 17.15 1.94
C LYS A 142 -20.63 18.67 1.91
N GLU A 143 -19.74 19.38 2.58
CA GLU A 143 -19.65 20.84 2.52
C GLU A 143 -18.96 21.37 1.25
N GLY A 144 -18.51 20.48 0.36
CA GLY A 144 -17.82 20.83 -0.88
C GLY A 144 -16.38 21.32 -0.68
N LYS A 145 -15.79 21.14 0.51
CA LYS A 145 -14.43 21.60 0.83
C LYS A 145 -13.34 20.70 0.27
N VAL A 146 -13.64 19.42 0.07
CA VAL A 146 -12.64 18.43 -0.35
C VAL A 146 -13.24 17.39 -1.27
N LYS A 147 -12.44 16.89 -2.21
CA LYS A 147 -12.71 15.67 -2.96
C LYS A 147 -12.11 14.50 -2.20
N TYR A 148 -12.96 13.77 -1.48
CA TYR A 148 -12.55 12.72 -0.56
C TYR A 148 -12.42 11.37 -1.27
N VAL A 149 -11.23 10.77 -1.20
CA VAL A 149 -10.91 9.46 -1.78
C VAL A 149 -10.41 8.49 -0.72
N VAL A 150 -10.77 7.22 -0.83
CA VAL A 150 -10.36 6.16 0.10
C VAL A 150 -9.52 5.10 -0.62
N ARG A 151 -8.31 4.85 -0.09
CA ARG A 151 -7.42 3.76 -0.49
C ARG A 151 -7.13 2.86 0.72
N PRO A 152 -7.84 1.73 0.85
CA PRO A 152 -7.64 0.84 2.00
C PRO A 152 -6.25 0.22 1.98
N VAL A 153 -5.52 0.38 3.08
CA VAL A 153 -4.20 -0.23 3.27
C VAL A 153 -3.99 -0.52 4.75
N LEU A 154 -3.33 -1.64 5.06
CA LEU A 154 -2.91 -1.95 6.43
C LEU A 154 -1.38 -1.85 6.50
N PRO A 155 -0.84 -0.80 7.16
CA PRO A 155 0.60 -0.67 7.34
C PRO A 155 1.18 -1.75 8.24
N SER A 156 2.47 -2.02 8.08
CA SER A 156 3.21 -2.93 8.96
C SER A 156 3.15 -2.45 10.41
N GLY A 157 2.82 -3.35 11.35
CA GLY A 157 2.73 -3.04 12.79
C GLY A 157 1.37 -2.50 13.24
N CYS A 158 0.39 -2.45 12.34
CA CYS A 158 -0.98 -2.03 12.62
C CYS A 158 -1.96 -3.21 12.77
N GLU A 159 -1.50 -4.44 12.61
CA GLU A 159 -2.29 -5.68 12.65
C GLU A 159 -2.90 -5.93 14.03
N THR A 160 -2.26 -5.43 15.10
CA THR A 160 -2.76 -5.53 16.48
C THR A 160 -3.78 -4.44 16.82
N LYS A 161 -3.84 -3.38 16.01
CA LYS A 161 -4.76 -2.24 16.18
C LYS A 161 -6.06 -2.43 15.40
N THR A 162 -6.12 -3.43 14.52
CA THR A 162 -7.35 -3.89 13.89
C THR A 162 -8.04 -4.91 14.80
N GLY A 163 -9.38 -4.95 14.76
CA GLY A 163 -10.14 -6.00 15.44
C GLY A 163 -9.81 -7.38 14.85
N HIS A 164 -10.22 -8.45 15.55
CA HIS A 164 -9.91 -9.84 15.17
C HIS A 164 -10.13 -10.14 13.68
N CYS A 165 -11.27 -9.71 13.12
CA CYS A 165 -11.59 -9.90 11.69
C CYS A 165 -10.68 -9.10 10.73
N GLY A 166 -10.17 -7.94 11.16
CA GLY A 166 -9.29 -7.09 10.36
C GLY A 166 -7.83 -7.54 10.35
N ALA A 167 -7.45 -8.44 11.27
CA ALA A 167 -6.13 -9.08 11.29
C ALA A 167 -6.11 -10.39 10.46
N VAL A 168 -7.27 -10.91 10.03
CA VAL A 168 -7.33 -12.15 9.24
C VAL A 168 -6.73 -11.90 7.86
N GLY A 169 -5.69 -12.66 7.52
CA GLY A 169 -5.05 -12.62 6.20
C GLY A 169 -4.00 -11.52 6.02
N THR A 170 -3.50 -10.92 7.11
CA THR A 170 -2.47 -9.88 7.06
C THR A 170 -1.04 -10.42 7.14
N ILE A 171 -0.88 -11.69 7.54
CA ILE A 171 0.41 -12.32 7.86
C ILE A 171 0.86 -13.29 6.75
N ASP A 172 -0.08 -14.01 6.13
CA ASP A 172 0.25 -15.12 5.22
C ASP A 172 0.24 -14.71 3.74
N SER A 173 1.04 -15.42 2.95
CA SER A 173 1.01 -15.29 1.49
C SER A 173 -0.34 -15.71 0.92
N LEU A 174 -0.74 -15.04 -0.17
CA LEU A 174 -2.06 -15.22 -0.75
C LEU A 174 -2.08 -16.43 -1.70
N ASN A 175 -2.78 -17.50 -1.31
CA ASN A 175 -3.05 -18.61 -2.22
C ASN A 175 -4.06 -18.19 -3.31
N LEU A 176 -3.60 -18.17 -4.57
CA LEU A 176 -4.42 -17.87 -5.74
C LEU A 176 -4.93 -19.18 -6.37
N GLY A 177 -6.17 -19.19 -6.80
CA GLY A 177 -6.74 -20.25 -7.65
C GLY A 177 -7.06 -19.69 -9.04
N GLY A 178 -7.42 -20.56 -9.98
CA GLY A 178 -7.71 -20.18 -11.37
C GLY A 178 -6.60 -20.54 -12.36
N TYR A 179 -5.60 -21.31 -11.92
CA TYR A 179 -4.69 -22.02 -12.78
C TYR A 179 -5.01 -23.53 -12.76
N GLY A 180 -4.80 -24.21 -13.88
CA GLY A 180 -4.80 -25.67 -13.98
C GLY A 180 -3.36 -26.16 -14.08
N VAL A 181 -3.06 -27.26 -13.40
CA VAL A 181 -1.76 -27.93 -13.53
C VAL A 181 -2.01 -29.24 -14.26
N GLU A 182 -1.26 -29.46 -15.34
CA GLU A 182 -1.25 -30.72 -16.07
C GLU A 182 0.14 -31.35 -16.05
N LEU A 183 0.18 -32.68 -16.01
CA LEU A 183 1.41 -33.46 -16.11
C LEU A 183 1.46 -34.07 -17.50
N ALA A 184 2.29 -33.50 -18.37
CA ALA A 184 2.49 -34.02 -19.71
C ALA A 184 3.61 -35.07 -19.74
N LEU A 185 3.33 -36.22 -20.37
CA LEU A 185 4.34 -37.22 -20.68
C LEU A 185 5.25 -36.69 -21.80
N LYS A 186 6.49 -36.35 -21.45
CA LYS A 186 7.48 -35.80 -22.40
C LYS A 186 7.87 -36.79 -23.51
N ASN A 187 7.89 -38.08 -23.19
CA ASN A 187 8.21 -39.14 -24.14
C ASN A 187 6.96 -40.00 -24.35
N MET A 188 6.36 -39.90 -25.55
CA MET A 188 5.19 -40.70 -25.94
C MET A 188 5.56 -41.96 -26.73
N GLU A 189 6.85 -42.26 -26.90
CA GLU A 189 7.29 -43.45 -27.60
C GLU A 189 7.00 -44.70 -26.76
N TYR A 190 6.19 -45.60 -27.32
CA TYR A 190 5.90 -46.89 -26.71
C TYR A 190 7.08 -47.83 -26.95
N LYS A 191 7.67 -48.36 -25.88
CA LYS A 191 8.55 -49.53 -26.00
C LYS A 191 7.70 -50.79 -25.87
N ALA A 192 7.48 -51.45 -26.99
CA ALA A 192 6.96 -52.81 -27.00
C ALA A 192 8.10 -53.77 -26.67
N MET A 193 7.95 -54.59 -25.63
CA MET A 193 8.76 -55.79 -25.45
C MET A 193 8.07 -56.92 -26.23
N ASP A 194 8.84 -57.62 -27.06
CA ASP A 194 8.38 -58.80 -27.80
C ASP A 194 8.51 -60.04 -26.88
N ASP A 195 7.37 -60.56 -26.42
CA ASP A 195 7.29 -61.71 -25.51
C ASP A 195 7.59 -63.06 -26.20
N SER A 196 7.99 -63.07 -27.48
CA SER A 196 8.25 -64.30 -28.24
C SER A 196 9.49 -65.10 -27.82
N MET A 197 10.23 -64.65 -26.79
CA MET A 197 11.37 -65.37 -26.22
C MET A 197 11.19 -65.77 -24.74
N VAL A 198 10.03 -66.28 -24.35
CA VAL A 198 9.98 -67.17 -23.17
C VAL A 198 10.63 -68.49 -23.58
N LYS A 199 11.94 -68.63 -23.29
CA LYS A 199 12.62 -69.93 -23.35
C LYS A 199 11.87 -70.89 -22.42
N LYS A 200 11.18 -71.88 -23.01
CA LYS A 200 10.73 -73.06 -22.28
C LYS A 200 11.97 -73.73 -21.68
N GLY A 201 11.87 -74.09 -20.41
CA GLY A 201 12.94 -74.71 -19.61
C GLY A 201 13.42 -76.05 -20.14
#